data_AF-A0A0B1T7A2-F1
#
_entry.id   AF-A0A0B1T7A2-F1
#
_cell.length_a   1.000
_cell.length_b   1.000
_cell.length_c   1.000
_cell.angle_alpha   90.00
_cell.angle_beta   90.00
_cell.angle_gamma   90.00
#
_symmetry.space_group_name_H-M   'P 1'
#
loop_
_entity.id
_entity.type
_entity.pdbx_description
1 polymer ?
#
loop_
_entity_poly.entity_id
_entity_poly.type
_entity_poly.pdbx_seq_one_letter_code
_entity_poly.pdbx_strand_id
1 'polypeptide(L)'
;MFVAITACCFNWAVIIDMIMAVVIPPRRNTAISWQILISHLFGDASGPYIVGMISDAIRKDDSSPLGNFNSLVTSFYLPNFLLICSAILFFCAVPTFVKDNTKFKKAVGVLQEESAAQEYITSPHEEEDSPPRAEGLQSL
;
A
#
# COMPACT_ATOMS: atom_id res chain seq x y z
N MET A 1 13.29 3.05 -21.38
CA MET A 1 14.01 3.37 -20.13
C MET A 1 13.14 4.20 -19.18
N PHE A 2 12.58 5.34 -19.61
CA PHE A 2 11.70 6.18 -18.77
C PHE A 2 10.54 5.41 -18.12
N VAL A 3 9.71 4.74 -18.93
CA VAL A 3 8.54 3.98 -18.43
C VAL A 3 8.91 2.90 -17.41
N ALA A 4 10.03 2.20 -17.62
CA ALA A 4 10.48 1.15 -16.71
C ALA A 4 10.89 1.71 -15.34
N ILE A 5 11.62 2.84 -15.33
CA ILE A 5 12.02 3.51 -14.09
C ILE A 5 10.78 4.06 -13.38
N THR A 6 9.88 4.73 -14.09
CA THR A 6 8.63 5.24 -13.52
C THR A 6 7.77 4.13 -12.93
N ALA A 7 7.61 3.00 -13.64
CA ALA A 7 6.86 1.86 -13.14
C ALA A 7 7.51 1.22 -11.91
N CYS A 8 8.84 1.12 -11.85
CA CYS A 8 9.57 0.63 -10.69
C CYS A 8 9.37 1.55 -9.47
N CYS A 9 9.52 2.87 -9.64
CA CYS A 9 9.29 3.84 -8.58
C CYS A 9 7.84 3.81 -8.09
N PHE A 10 6.88 3.67 -9.00
CA PHE A 10 5.46 3.61 -8.66
C PHE A 10 5.12 2.32 -7.90
N ASN A 11 5.67 1.18 -8.30
CA ASN A 11 5.49 -0.09 -7.59
C ASN A 11 5.91 0.04 -6.12
N TRP A 12 7.09 0.62 -5.89
CA TRP A 12 7.59 0.85 -4.53
C TRP A 12 6.69 1.82 -3.75
N ALA A 13 6.28 2.94 -4.36
CA ALA A 13 5.43 3.93 -3.71
C ALA A 13 4.06 3.37 -3.27
N VAL A 14 3.42 2.55 -4.12
CA VAL A 14 2.10 1.95 -3.81
C VAL A 14 2.18 1.00 -2.62
N ILE A 15 3.25 0.21 -2.51
CA ILE A 15 3.43 -0.72 -1.38
C ILE A 15 3.54 0.04 -0.06
N ILE A 16 4.30 1.13 -0.04
CA ILE A 16 4.47 1.97 1.15
C ILE A 16 3.14 2.64 1.51
N ASP A 17 2.43 3.21 0.54
CA ASP A 17 1.12 3.84 0.77
C ASP A 17 0.10 2.87 1.36
N MET A 18 0.03 1.64 0.82
CA MET A 18 -0.85 0.58 1.33
C MET A 18 -0.59 0.24 2.80
N ILE A 19 0.68 0.12 3.21
CA ILE A 19 1.05 -0.17 4.61
C ILE A 19 0.64 0.98 5.52
N MET A 20 0.86 2.21 5.06
CA MET A 20 0.56 3.42 5.83
C MET A 20 -0.94 3.61 6.04
N ALA A 21 -1.76 3.13 5.09
CA ALA A 21 -3.23 3.16 5.15
C ALA A 21 -3.83 2.15 6.14
N VAL A 22 -3.15 1.05 6.45
CA VAL A 22 -3.68 0.00 7.35
C VAL A 22 -3.03 -0.01 8.74
N VAL A 23 -1.88 0.65 8.91
CA VAL A 23 -1.11 0.65 10.16
C VAL A 23 -1.26 1.96 10.95
N ILE A 24 -1.61 1.84 12.24
CA ILE A 24 -1.73 2.95 13.20
C ILE A 24 -0.39 3.70 13.35
N PRO A 25 -0.40 5.05 13.41
CA PRO A 25 0.82 5.88 13.37
C PRO A 25 2.01 5.46 14.26
N PRO A 26 1.85 5.07 15.54
CA PRO A 26 3.00 4.78 16.40
C PRO A 26 3.71 3.45 16.09
N ARG A 27 3.09 2.55 15.32
CA ARG A 27 3.64 1.23 14.95
C ARG A 27 4.06 1.13 13.48
N ARG A 28 3.96 2.25 12.76
CA ARG A 28 4.23 2.39 11.33
C ARG A 28 5.69 2.12 10.97
N ASN A 29 6.64 2.64 11.77
CA ASN A 29 8.06 2.43 11.51
C ASN A 29 8.44 0.94 11.57
N THR A 30 7.91 0.21 12.55
CA THR A 30 8.12 -1.24 12.64
C THR A 30 7.57 -1.96 11.42
N ALA A 31 6.35 -1.65 10.98
CA ALA A 31 5.75 -2.28 9.79
C ALA A 31 6.56 -2.05 8.52
N ILE A 32 7.05 -0.83 8.30
CA ILE A 32 7.92 -0.49 7.16
C ILE A 32 9.25 -1.23 7.26
N SER A 33 9.88 -1.29 8.45
CA SER A 33 11.11 -2.06 8.64
C SER A 33 10.92 -3.55 8.34
N TRP A 34 9.81 -4.15 8.76
CA TRP A 34 9.47 -5.54 8.43
C TRP A 34 9.27 -5.74 6.92
N GLN A 35 8.55 -4.85 6.25
CA GLN A 35 8.35 -4.96 4.81
C GLN A 35 9.67 -4.87 4.05
N ILE A 36 10.55 -3.94 4.42
CA ILE A 36 11.88 -3.78 3.81
C ILE A 36 12.75 -5.01 4.09
N LEU A 37 12.77 -5.50 5.34
CA LEU A 37 13.53 -6.69 5.74
C LEU A 37 13.13 -7.91 4.91
N ILE A 38 11.81 -8.18 4.82
CA ILE A 38 11.29 -9.30 4.04
C ILE A 38 11.60 -9.13 2.56
N SER A 39 11.47 -7.92 2.02
CA SER A 39 11.76 -7.63 0.61
C SER A 39 13.24 -7.85 0.27
N HIS A 40 14.17 -7.45 1.13
CA HIS A 40 15.60 -7.70 0.90
C HIS A 40 15.99 -9.17 1.12
N LEU A 41 15.42 -9.82 2.13
CA LEU A 41 15.73 -11.22 2.42
C LEU A 41 15.27 -12.13 1.27
N PHE A 42 14.03 -11.96 0.81
CA PHE A 42 13.46 -12.82 -0.23
C PHE A 42 13.70 -12.29 -1.64
N GLY A 43 13.71 -10.98 -1.85
CA GLY A 43 13.96 -10.40 -3.16
C GLY A 43 15.44 -10.40 -3.52
N ASP A 44 16.21 -9.54 -2.85
CA ASP A 44 17.60 -9.27 -3.25
C ASP A 44 18.58 -10.38 -2.87
N ALA A 45 18.44 -10.94 -1.67
CA ALA A 45 19.35 -11.99 -1.19
C ALA A 45 18.98 -13.37 -1.73
N SER A 46 17.70 -13.73 -1.75
CA SER A 46 17.26 -15.07 -2.17
C SER A 46 16.98 -15.18 -3.68
N GLY A 47 16.66 -14.09 -4.36
CA GLY A 47 16.39 -14.05 -5.80
C GLY A 47 17.47 -14.73 -6.67
N PRO A 48 18.75 -14.32 -6.59
CA PRO A 48 19.80 -14.93 -7.41
C PRO A 48 20.04 -16.40 -7.03
N TYR A 49 19.87 -16.77 -5.76
CA TYR A 49 20.01 -18.14 -5.30
C TYR A 49 18.92 -19.06 -5.86
N ILE A 50 17.65 -18.62 -5.82
CA ILE A 50 16.51 -19.36 -6.36
C ILE A 50 16.66 -19.53 -7.88
N VAL A 51 16.98 -18.45 -8.60
CA VAL A 51 17.19 -18.49 -10.06
C VAL A 51 18.38 -19.38 -10.42
N GLY A 52 19.47 -19.33 -9.64
CA GLY A 52 20.64 -20.18 -9.83
C GLY A 52 20.33 -21.68 -9.67
N MET A 53 19.64 -22.06 -8.60
CA MET A 53 19.22 -23.46 -8.37
C MET A 53 18.34 -23.99 -9.50
N ILE A 54 17.44 -23.17 -10.03
CA ILE A 54 16.53 -23.55 -11.12
C ILE A 54 17.29 -23.66 -12.44
N SER A 55 18.22 -22.75 -12.68
CA SER A 55 19.13 -22.81 -13.84
C SER A 55 19.96 -24.09 -13.80
N ASP A 56 20.48 -24.46 -12.63
CA ASP A 56 21.25 -25.70 -12.47
C ASP A 56 20.37 -26.95 -12.64
N ALA A 57 19.11 -26.91 -12.16
CA ALA A 57 18.15 -27.99 -12.35
C ALA A 57 17.76 -28.20 -13.83
N ILE A 58 17.68 -27.13 -14.62
CA ILE A 58 17.40 -27.18 -16.07
C ILE A 58 18.63 -27.65 -16.85
N ARG A 59 19.85 -27.26 -16.41
CA ARG A 59 21.11 -27.58 -17.11
C ARG A 59 21.51 -29.06 -16.99
N LYS A 60 21.25 -29.68 -15.83
CA LYS A 60 21.54 -31.09 -15.47
C LYS A 60 23.01 -31.54 -15.70
N ASP A 61 23.42 -31.90 -16.93
CA ASP A 61 24.78 -32.38 -17.28
C ASP A 61 25.43 -31.65 -18.46
N ASP A 62 24.74 -30.69 -19.09
CA ASP A 62 25.28 -29.98 -20.26
C ASP A 62 26.22 -28.84 -19.83
N SER A 63 27.53 -29.07 -19.95
CA SER A 63 28.56 -28.09 -19.59
C SER A 63 28.91 -27.13 -20.74
N SER A 64 28.21 -27.22 -21.88
CA SER A 64 28.47 -26.32 -23.00
C SER A 64 28.14 -24.85 -22.64
N PRO A 65 28.92 -23.87 -23.11
CA PRO A 65 28.63 -22.45 -22.87
C PRO A 65 27.24 -22.02 -23.36
N LEU A 66 26.75 -22.67 -24.42
CA LEU A 66 25.43 -22.41 -24.98
C LEU A 66 24.30 -22.97 -24.09
N GLY A 67 24.48 -24.16 -23.52
CA GLY A 67 23.55 -24.76 -22.56
C GLY A 67 23.43 -23.97 -21.25
N ASN A 68 24.54 -23.39 -20.79
CA ASN A 68 24.58 -22.47 -19.65
C ASN A 68 23.74 -21.21 -19.90
N PHE A 69 23.93 -20.56 -21.05
CA PHE A 69 23.19 -19.36 -21.41
C PHE A 69 21.69 -19.65 -21.55
N ASN A 70 21.33 -20.75 -22.21
CA ASN A 70 19.93 -21.09 -22.43
C ASN A 70 19.20 -21.46 -21.12
N SER A 71 19.86 -22.18 -20.20
CA SER A 71 19.29 -22.52 -18.89
C SER A 71 19.06 -21.29 -18.02
N LEU A 72 19.98 -20.31 -18.08
CA LEU A 72 19.84 -19.05 -17.36
C LEU A 72 18.71 -18.19 -17.93
N VAL A 73 18.63 -18.05 -19.26
CA VAL A 73 17.53 -17.33 -19.93
C VAL A 73 16.19 -17.99 -19.61
N THR A 74 16.13 -19.32 -19.59
CA THR A 74 14.91 -20.06 -19.24
C THR A 74 14.49 -19.79 -17.79
N SER A 75 15.45 -19.66 -16.87
CA SER A 75 15.18 -19.35 -15.47
C SER A 75 14.61 -17.94 -15.26
N PHE A 76 14.90 -17.00 -16.16
CA PHE A 76 14.29 -15.66 -16.11
C PHE A 76 12.78 -15.63 -16.46
N TYR A 77 12.20 -16.72 -16.99
CA TYR A 77 10.74 -16.82 -17.12
C TYR A 77 10.04 -17.04 -15.76
N LEU A 78 10.75 -17.55 -14.74
CA LEU A 78 10.17 -17.76 -13.41
C LEU A 78 9.77 -16.44 -12.72
N PRO A 79 10.62 -15.39 -12.65
CA PRO A 79 10.22 -14.06 -12.19
C PRO A 79 8.98 -13.52 -12.92
N ASN A 80 8.85 -13.77 -14.23
CA ASN A 80 7.68 -13.34 -15.00
C ASN A 80 6.39 -14.06 -14.56
N PHE A 81 6.47 -15.37 -14.27
CA PHE A 81 5.34 -16.11 -13.72
C PHE A 81 4.95 -15.63 -12.32
N LEU A 82 5.95 -15.41 -11.45
CA LEU A 82 5.73 -14.86 -10.11
C LEU A 82 5.10 -13.46 -10.16
N LEU A 83 5.44 -12.65 -11.17
CA LEU A 83 4.84 -11.33 -11.39
C LEU A 83 3.33 -11.44 -11.68
N ILE A 84 2.92 -12.39 -12.52
CA ILE A 84 1.50 -12.63 -12.84
C ILE A 84 0.77 -13.13 -11.59
N CYS A 85 1.35 -14.08 -10.85
CA CYS A 85 0.78 -14.55 -9.58
C CYS A 85 0.63 -13.40 -8.56
N SER A 86 1.64 -12.54 -8.45
CA SER A 86 1.62 -11.36 -7.59
C SER A 86 0.48 -10.42 -7.96
N ALA A 87 0.31 -10.12 -9.26
CA ALA A 87 -0.78 -9.29 -9.74
C ALA A 87 -2.16 -9.87 -9.34
N ILE A 88 -2.38 -11.17 -9.55
CA ILE A 88 -3.63 -11.85 -9.17
C ILE A 88 -3.88 -11.75 -7.66
N LEU A 89 -2.87 -12.03 -6.84
CA LEU A 89 -2.97 -11.93 -5.38
C LEU A 89 -3.26 -10.49 -4.94
N PHE A 90 -2.67 -9.50 -5.60
CA PHE A 90 -2.93 -8.08 -5.33
C PHE A 90 -4.39 -7.71 -5.63
N PHE A 91 -4.92 -8.19 -6.76
CA PHE A 91 -6.34 -8.03 -7.09
C PHE A 91 -7.25 -8.71 -6.06
N CYS A 92 -6.91 -9.92 -5.61
CA CYS A 92 -7.64 -10.60 -4.53
C CYS A 92 -7.57 -9.86 -3.19
N ALA A 93 -6.50 -9.11 -2.93
CA ALA A 93 -6.33 -8.35 -1.70
C ALA A 93 -7.17 -7.06 -1.64
N VAL A 94 -7.61 -6.52 -2.78
CA VAL A 94 -8.44 -5.31 -2.87
C VAL A 94 -9.68 -5.34 -1.94
N PRO A 95 -10.56 -6.35 -1.97
CA PRO A 95 -11.72 -6.40 -1.07
C PRO A 95 -11.33 -6.49 0.42
N THR A 96 -10.22 -7.14 0.74
CA THR A 96 -9.71 -7.27 2.12
C THR A 96 -9.16 -5.93 2.61
N PHE A 97 -8.45 -5.22 1.74
CA PHE A 97 -7.91 -3.89 2.03
C PHE A 97 -9.00 -2.87 2.39
N VAL A 98 -10.12 -2.85 1.67
CA VAL A 98 -11.25 -1.94 1.98
C VAL A 98 -11.82 -2.20 3.37
N LYS A 99 -11.96 -3.48 3.74
CA LYS A 99 -12.44 -3.88 5.07
C LYS A 99 -11.47 -3.46 6.17
N ASP A 100 -10.17 -3.64 5.96
CA ASP A 100 -9.15 -3.30 6.95
C ASP A 100 -8.96 -1.79 7.08
N ASN A 101 -9.06 -1.04 5.98
CA ASN A 101 -9.07 0.43 6.00
C ASN A 101 -10.30 0.98 6.75
N THR A 102 -11.48 0.34 6.58
CA THR A 102 -12.68 0.74 7.32
C THR A 102 -12.55 0.44 8.82
N LYS A 103 -11.97 -0.70 9.20
CA LYS A 103 -11.66 -1.02 10.60
C LYS A 103 -10.63 -0.05 11.19
N PHE A 104 -9.60 0.32 10.43
CA PHE A 104 -8.64 1.34 10.80
C PHE A 104 -9.33 2.67 11.09
N LYS A 105 -10.16 3.16 10.17
CA LYS A 105 -10.90 4.42 10.35
C LYS A 105 -11.83 4.40 11.57
N LYS A 106 -12.40 3.24 11.94
CA LYS A 106 -13.17 3.06 13.19
C LYS A 106 -12.27 3.13 14.43
N ALA A 107 -11.13 2.45 14.42
CA ALA A 107 -10.21 2.39 15.56
C ALA A 107 -9.48 3.73 15.83
N VAL A 108 -9.27 4.55 14.80
CA VAL A 108 -8.63 5.88 14.91
C VAL A 108 -9.66 6.99 15.21
N GLY A 109 -10.95 6.69 15.30
CA GLY A 109 -12.00 7.67 15.64
C GLY A 109 -12.38 8.63 14.51
N VAL A 110 -11.73 8.54 13.34
CA VAL A 110 -11.99 9.44 12.19
C VAL A 110 -13.43 9.34 11.68
N LEU A 111 -14.06 8.16 11.72
CA LEU A 111 -15.49 8.05 11.34
C LEU A 111 -16.42 8.71 12.37
N GLN A 112 -15.98 8.86 13.61
CA GLN A 112 -16.76 9.50 14.66
C GLN A 112 -16.63 11.02 14.58
N GLU A 113 -15.46 11.56 14.22
CA GLU A 113 -15.27 12.97 13.85
C GLU A 113 -15.97 13.33 12.53
N GLU A 114 -15.88 12.49 11.49
CA GLU A 114 -16.53 12.73 10.19
C GLU A 114 -18.07 12.66 10.33
N SER A 115 -18.61 11.73 11.14
CA SER A 115 -20.04 11.67 11.47
C SER A 115 -20.48 12.84 12.35
N ALA A 116 -19.68 13.26 13.33
CA ALA A 116 -19.99 14.41 14.19
C ALA A 116 -19.90 15.75 13.44
N ALA A 117 -18.93 15.90 12.54
CA ALA A 117 -18.80 17.06 11.67
C ALA A 117 -19.93 17.12 10.63
N GLN A 118 -20.36 15.97 10.09
CA GLN A 118 -21.49 15.90 9.16
C GLN A 118 -22.85 16.14 9.84
N GLU A 119 -22.99 15.70 11.10
CA GLU A 119 -24.16 16.00 11.95
C GLU A 119 -24.24 17.49 12.32
N TYR A 120 -23.09 18.14 12.59
CA TYR A 120 -22.99 19.58 12.79
C TYR A 120 -23.33 20.41 11.52
N ILE A 121 -22.94 19.94 10.33
CA ILE A 121 -23.25 20.63 9.06
C ILE A 121 -24.72 20.42 8.63
N THR A 122 -25.36 19.34 9.06
CA THR A 122 -26.74 18.98 8.67
C THR A 122 -27.79 19.52 9.65
N SER A 123 -27.42 19.93 10.87
CA SER A 123 -28.35 20.66 11.74
C SER A 123 -28.65 22.05 11.15
N PRO A 124 -29.93 22.40 10.90
CA PRO A 124 -30.27 23.77 10.51
C PRO A 124 -29.78 24.71 11.60
N HIS A 125 -28.90 25.64 11.23
CA HIS A 125 -28.53 26.77 12.07
C HIS A 125 -29.79 27.55 12.44
N GLU A 126 -30.33 27.33 13.64
CA GLU A 126 -31.05 28.39 14.33
C GLU A 126 -30.00 29.42 14.76
N GLU A 127 -29.91 30.51 13.99
CA GLU A 127 -29.23 31.73 14.37
C GLU A 127 -29.78 32.22 15.71
N GLU A 128 -29.03 32.02 16.79
CA GLU A 128 -29.11 32.89 17.96
C GLU A 128 -27.87 33.81 17.95
N ASP A 129 -27.87 34.78 17.03
CA ASP A 129 -27.03 35.97 17.14
C ASP A 129 -27.96 37.19 17.18
N SER A 130 -28.29 37.64 18.39
CA SER A 130 -28.97 38.92 18.61
C SER A 130 -27.94 39.95 19.04
N PRO A 131 -27.58 40.94 18.18
CA PRO A 131 -26.72 42.03 18.60
C PRO A 131 -27.46 43.03 19.50
N PRO A 132 -26.75 43.84 20.32
CA PRO A 132 -27.36 44.70 21.32
C PRO A 132 -28.01 45.92 20.64
N ARG A 133 -29.34 45.96 20.63
CA ARG A 133 -30.09 47.13 20.16
C ARG A 133 -30.30 48.09 21.33
N ALA A 134 -29.34 49.00 21.51
CA ALA A 134 -29.68 50.31 22.04
C ALA A 134 -30.65 50.97 21.04
N GLU A 135 -31.78 51.48 21.52
CA GLU A 135 -32.53 52.68 21.09
C GLU A 135 -33.92 52.66 21.75
N GLY A 136 -34.21 53.63 22.63
CA GLY A 136 -35.55 53.79 23.22
C GLY A 136 -35.63 54.60 24.50
N LEU A 137 -35.19 55.86 24.49
CA LEU A 137 -35.79 56.88 25.36
C LEU A 137 -37.30 56.96 25.04
N GLN A 138 -38.18 56.75 26.02
CA GLN A 138 -39.38 57.56 26.36
C GLN A 138 -40.42 56.80 27.20
N SER A 139 -40.97 57.51 28.20
CA SER A 139 -42.21 57.27 28.98
C SER A 139 -42.17 56.38 30.25
N LEU A 140 -41.70 56.94 31.38
CA LEU A 140 -42.51 57.49 32.49
C LEU A 140 -41.63 57.77 33.72
#